data_AF-A0A534P5V2-F1
#
_entry.id   AF-A0A534P5V2-F1
#
_cell.length_a   1.000
_cell.length_b   1.000
_cell.length_c   1.000
_cell.angle_alpha   90.00
_cell.angle_beta   90.00
_cell.angle_gamma   90.00
#
_symmetry.space_group_name_H-M   'P 1'
#
loop_
_entity.id
_entity.type
_entity.pdbx_description
1 polymer ?
#
loop_
_entity_poly.entity_id
_entity_poly.type
_entity_poly.pdbx_seq_one_letter_code
_entity_poly.pdbx_strand_id
1 'polypeptide(L)'
;MSEFLNDLRGISFEGFVDYAFDRPVPREREPNWWHASDEELTQLIVDPRLQLQHAARLFHDPLFLTSRFSTDQIEQGFWFLAHDVSNYAEFFPRLLWR
;
A
#
# COMPACT_ATOMS: atom_id res chain seq x y z
N MET A 1 -18.65 14.29 13.36
CA MET A 1 -17.88 13.05 13.15
C MET A 1 -16.98 13.32 11.97
N SER A 2 -15.67 13.33 12.20
CA SER A 2 -14.67 13.64 11.17
C SER A 2 -14.46 12.38 10.34
N GLU A 3 -15.04 12.33 9.15
CA GLU A 3 -14.73 11.29 8.16
C GLU A 3 -13.27 11.51 7.70
N PHE A 4 -12.33 10.79 8.33
CA PHE A 4 -10.93 10.81 7.90
C PHE A 4 -10.79 10.02 6.60
N LEU A 5 -10.84 10.76 5.51
CA LEU A 5 -10.61 10.28 4.16
C LEU A 5 -9.12 10.27 3.85
N ASN A 6 -8.51 9.08 3.77
CA ASN A 6 -7.11 8.93 3.35
C ASN A 6 -7.00 9.10 1.82
N ASP A 7 -6.88 10.35 1.38
CA ASP A 7 -6.74 10.72 -0.03
C ASP A 7 -5.28 10.60 -0.49
N LEU A 8 -5.04 9.70 -1.43
CA LEU A 8 -3.73 9.41 -2.01
C LEU A 8 -3.66 9.89 -3.48
N ARG A 9 -4.63 10.67 -3.95
CA ARG A 9 -4.55 11.32 -5.27
C ARG A 9 -3.37 12.30 -5.27
N GLY A 10 -2.58 12.26 -6.34
CA GLY A 10 -1.42 13.14 -6.48
C GLY A 10 -0.24 12.80 -5.57
N ILE A 11 -0.26 11.66 -4.87
CA ILE A 11 0.87 11.22 -4.05
C ILE A 11 2.13 11.08 -4.90
N SER A 12 3.28 11.49 -4.35
CA SER A 12 4.57 11.24 -4.99
C SER A 12 4.91 9.75 -4.98
N PHE A 13 5.90 9.35 -5.77
CA PHE A 13 6.38 7.96 -5.73
C PHE A 13 6.95 7.62 -4.35
N GLU A 14 7.70 8.55 -3.75
CA GLU A 14 8.30 8.38 -2.44
C GLU A 14 7.22 8.25 -1.37
N GLY A 15 6.16 9.06 -1.44
CA GLY A 15 5.00 8.94 -0.56
C GLY A 15 4.24 7.63 -0.75
N PHE A 16 4.11 7.14 -1.98
CA PHE A 16 3.55 5.82 -2.27
C PHE A 16 4.36 4.71 -1.59
N VAL A 17 5.69 4.77 -1.70
CA VAL A 17 6.60 3.82 -1.07
C VAL A 17 6.49 3.87 0.45
N ASP A 18 6.56 5.06 1.05
CA ASP A 18 6.48 5.20 2.50
C ASP A 18 5.09 4.76 3.01
N TYR A 19 4.02 5.06 2.28
CA TYR A 19 2.68 4.61 2.65
C TYR A 19 2.56 3.09 2.71
N ALA A 20 3.16 2.38 1.76
CA ALA A 20 3.09 0.92 1.67
C ALA A 20 4.08 0.23 2.61
N PHE A 21 5.30 0.76 2.78
CA PHE A 21 6.41 0.05 3.41
C PHE A 21 6.87 0.66 4.75
N ASP A 22 6.66 1.96 4.99
CA ASP A 22 7.03 2.61 6.26
C ASP A 22 5.90 2.53 7.29
N ARG A 23 5.59 1.29 7.65
CA ARG A 23 4.53 0.97 8.61
C ARG A 23 5.09 0.15 9.76
N PRO A 24 4.60 0.31 11.00
CA PRO A 24 4.94 -0.56 12.10
C PRO A 24 4.63 -2.03 11.74
N VAL A 25 5.54 -2.94 12.07
CA VAL A 25 5.31 -4.38 11.94
C VAL A 25 4.55 -4.84 13.19
N PRO A 26 3.35 -5.42 13.04
CA PRO A 26 2.55 -5.90 14.16
C PRO A 26 3.30 -7.02 14.91
N ARG A 27 3.21 -7.00 16.23
CA ARG A 27 3.61 -8.14 17.06
C ARG A 27 2.59 -9.29 16.92
N GLU A 28 2.93 -10.50 17.36
CA GLU A 28 2.13 -11.76 17.20
C GLU A 28 0.63 -11.70 17.56
N ARG A 29 0.13 -10.63 18.19
CA ARG A 29 -1.28 -10.44 18.57
C ARG A 29 -1.91 -9.14 18.04
N GLU A 30 -1.16 -8.31 17.36
CA GLU A 30 -1.64 -7.04 16.81
C GLU A 30 -2.24 -7.28 15.42
N PRO A 31 -3.36 -6.62 15.08
CA PRO A 31 -3.89 -6.71 13.73
C PRO A 31 -2.88 -6.13 12.75
N ASN A 32 -2.74 -6.81 11.60
CA ASN A 32 -2.04 -6.24 10.46
C ASN A 32 -2.69 -4.89 10.10
N TRP A 33 -1.89 -3.84 9.92
CA TRP A 33 -2.45 -2.51 9.62
C TRP A 33 -3.23 -2.51 8.30
N TRP A 34 -2.95 -3.42 7.37
CA TRP A 34 -3.66 -3.59 6.09
C TRP A 34 -4.87 -4.53 6.19
N HIS A 35 -5.07 -5.15 7.35
CA HIS A 35 -6.17 -6.05 7.66
C HIS A 35 -7.14 -5.33 8.59
N ALA A 36 -7.71 -4.25 8.10
CA ALA A 36 -8.65 -3.46 8.86
C ALA A 36 -10.06 -4.02 8.68
N SER A 37 -10.56 -4.67 9.74
CA SER A 37 -11.98 -4.63 10.07
C SER A 37 -12.41 -3.24 10.58
N ASP A 38 -11.47 -2.30 10.71
CA ASP A 38 -11.73 -0.89 11.00
C ASP A 38 -12.10 -0.16 9.71
N GLU A 39 -13.28 0.47 9.69
CA GLU A 39 -13.85 1.19 8.55
C GLU A 39 -12.90 2.23 7.92
N GLU A 40 -11.89 2.70 8.65
CA GLU A 40 -10.95 3.78 8.31
C GLU A 40 -10.02 3.49 7.11
N LEU A 41 -9.74 2.22 6.78
CA LEU A 41 -8.89 1.86 5.64
C LEU A 41 -9.67 1.34 4.42
N THR A 42 -10.98 1.18 4.57
CA THR A 42 -11.89 0.68 3.52
C THR A 42 -12.15 1.70 2.41
N GLN A 43 -11.79 2.98 2.58
CA GLN A 43 -12.05 4.05 1.61
C GLN A 43 -10.83 4.93 1.32
N LEU A 44 -9.78 4.33 0.76
CA LEU A 44 -8.71 5.11 0.12
C LEU A 44 -9.24 5.76 -1.17
N ILE A 45 -9.08 7.07 -1.30
CA ILE A 45 -9.28 7.75 -2.60
C ILE A 45 -7.96 7.72 -3.35
N VAL A 46 -7.99 7.17 -4.56
CA VAL A 46 -6.80 7.00 -5.41
C VAL A 46 -7.04 7.52 -6.82
N ASP A 47 -5.95 7.84 -7.52
CA ASP A 47 -5.92 7.91 -8.98
C ASP A 47 -5.34 6.58 -9.52
N PRO A 48 -6.15 5.71 -10.15
CA PRO A 48 -5.70 4.40 -10.62
C PRO A 48 -4.51 4.47 -11.58
N ARG A 49 -4.44 5.51 -12.43
CA ARG A 49 -3.36 5.66 -13.40
C ARG A 49 -2.06 6.06 -12.72
N LEU A 50 -2.12 6.98 -11.76
CA LEU A 50 -0.95 7.39 -10.99
C LEU A 50 -0.40 6.23 -10.17
N GLN A 51 -1.29 5.44 -9.55
CA GLN A 51 -0.90 4.23 -8.85
C GLN A 51 -0.14 3.28 -9.79
N LEU A 52 -0.62 3.08 -11.03
CA LEU A 52 0.01 2.19 -12.02
C LEU A 52 1.43 2.63 -12.36
N GLN A 53 1.63 3.95 -12.49
CA GLN A 53 2.94 4.53 -12.72
C GLN A 53 3.89 4.28 -11.54
N HIS A 54 3.41 4.43 -10.31
CA HIS A 54 4.22 4.17 -9.11
C HIS A 54 4.60 2.71 -8.98
N ALA A 55 3.67 1.78 -9.22
CA ALA A 55 4.00 0.37 -9.16
C ALA A 55 4.95 -0.07 -10.28
N ALA A 56 4.73 0.41 -11.52
CA ALA A 56 5.67 0.14 -12.61
C ALA A 56 7.09 0.65 -12.26
N ARG A 57 7.18 1.83 -11.63
CA ARG A 57 8.46 2.37 -11.13
C ARG A 57 9.04 1.53 -9.99
N LEU A 58 8.22 1.05 -9.06
CA LEU A 58 8.64 0.19 -7.95
C LEU A 58 9.28 -1.12 -8.46
N PHE A 59 8.62 -1.81 -9.40
CA PHE A 59 9.14 -3.08 -9.93
C PHE A 59 10.24 -2.93 -10.97
N HIS A 60 10.48 -1.73 -11.49
CA HIS A 60 11.64 -1.46 -12.34
C HIS A 60 12.95 -1.63 -11.57
N ASP A 61 12.98 -1.20 -10.31
CA ASP A 61 14.12 -1.39 -9.41
C ASP A 61 13.59 -1.59 -7.97
N PRO A 62 13.23 -2.81 -7.56
CA PRO A 62 12.70 -3.03 -6.22
C PRO A 62 13.79 -3.09 -5.14
N LEU A 63 15.06 -3.21 -5.53
CA LEU A 63 16.16 -3.46 -4.58
C LEU A 63 16.43 -2.27 -3.67
N PHE A 64 16.06 -1.03 -4.06
CA PHE A 64 16.22 0.12 -3.18
C PHE A 64 15.44 -0.03 -1.86
N LEU A 65 14.36 -0.81 -1.83
CA LEU A 65 13.59 -1.09 -0.61
C LEU A 65 14.48 -1.69 0.49
N THR A 66 15.43 -2.56 0.12
CA THR A 66 16.34 -3.24 1.06
C THR A 66 17.31 -2.30 1.77
N SER A 67 17.50 -1.09 1.24
CA SER A 67 18.31 -0.05 1.88
C SER A 67 17.51 0.86 2.81
N ARG A 68 16.18 0.76 2.80
CA ARG A 68 15.26 1.67 3.52
C ARG A 68 14.41 0.97 4.58
N PHE A 69 14.03 -0.29 4.35
CA PHE A 69 13.04 -1.00 5.16
C PHE A 69 13.57 -2.36 5.61
N SER A 70 13.05 -2.85 6.74
CA SER A 70 13.33 -4.21 7.19
C SER A 70 12.65 -5.25 6.27
N THR A 71 13.13 -6.49 6.30
CA THR A 71 12.48 -7.60 5.58
C THR A 71 11.01 -7.72 5.93
N ASP A 72 10.67 -7.60 7.22
CA ASP A 72 9.30 -7.72 7.70
C ASP A 72 8.41 -6.58 7.18
N GLN A 73 8.93 -5.34 7.14
CA GLN A 73 8.22 -4.19 6.55
C GLN A 73 8.00 -4.37 5.04
N ILE A 74 9.00 -4.91 4.34
CA ILE A 74 8.92 -5.19 2.90
C ILE A 74 7.84 -6.24 2.63
N GLU A 75 7.86 -7.35 3.36
CA GLU A 75 6.87 -8.42 3.24
C GLU A 75 5.45 -7.89 3.46
N GLN A 76 5.25 -7.18 4.57
CA GLN A 76 3.99 -6.53 4.91
C GLN A 76 3.49 -5.54 3.85
N GLY A 77 4.38 -4.72 3.30
CA GLY A 77 4.00 -3.77 2.24
C GLY A 77 3.56 -4.49 0.97
N PHE A 78 4.20 -5.60 0.62
CA PHE A 78 3.73 -6.44 -0.49
C PHE A 78 2.39 -7.13 -0.18
N TRP A 79 2.15 -7.56 1.06
CA TRP A 79 0.84 -8.04 1.46
C TRP A 79 -0.23 -6.95 1.30
N PHE A 80 0.01 -5.72 1.75
CA PHE A 80 -0.92 -4.60 1.53
C PHE A 80 -1.22 -4.39 0.05
N LEU A 81 -0.19 -4.35 -0.79
CA LEU A 81 -0.33 -4.15 -2.23
C LEU A 81 -1.11 -5.30 -2.90
N ALA A 82 -0.98 -6.53 -2.43
CA ALA A 82 -1.63 -7.71 -3.01
C ALA A 82 -3.04 -8.01 -2.47
N HIS A 83 -3.45 -7.44 -1.34
CA HIS A 83 -4.62 -7.92 -0.58
C HIS A 83 -5.93 -7.17 -0.93
N ASP A 84 -6.86 -7.82 -1.64
CA ASP A 84 -8.11 -7.32 -2.29
C ASP A 84 -9.19 -6.68 -1.37
N VAL A 85 -8.85 -6.28 -0.14
CA VAL A 85 -9.82 -5.73 0.83
C VAL A 85 -9.96 -4.21 0.78
N SER A 86 -9.11 -3.51 0.00
CA SER A 86 -9.22 -2.07 -0.22
C SER A 86 -9.35 -1.76 -1.71
N ASN A 87 -9.94 -0.61 -2.06
CA ASN A 87 -9.95 -0.13 -3.46
C ASN A 87 -8.52 0.09 -4.00
N TYR A 88 -7.52 0.14 -3.13
CA TYR A 88 -6.10 0.16 -3.46
C TYR A 88 -5.58 -1.20 -3.94
N ALA A 89 -6.28 -2.29 -3.62
CA ALA A 89 -5.93 -3.64 -3.99
C ALA A 89 -6.70 -4.20 -5.18
N GLU A 90 -7.63 -3.44 -5.76
CA GLU A 90 -8.05 -3.66 -7.16
C GLU A 90 -6.84 -3.60 -8.13
N PHE A 91 -5.70 -3.13 -7.64
CA PHE A 91 -4.53 -2.74 -8.37
C PHE A 91 -3.64 -3.88 -8.89
N PHE A 92 -3.35 -4.92 -8.09
CA PHE A 92 -2.54 -6.07 -8.57
C PHE A 92 -3.38 -7.18 -9.21
N PRO A 93 -4.39 -7.75 -8.53
CA PRO A 93 -5.17 -8.85 -9.08
C PRO A 93 -6.01 -8.47 -10.31
N ARG A 94 -6.54 -7.23 -10.43
CA ARG A 94 -7.48 -6.88 -11.51
C ARG A 94 -6.90 -6.05 -12.66
N LEU A 95 -5.91 -5.19 -12.40
CA LEU A 95 -5.34 -4.28 -13.43
C LEU A 95 -4.06 -4.81 -14.08
N LEU A 96 -3.26 -5.62 -13.38
CA LEU A 96 -1.98 -6.12 -13.90
C LEU A 96 -2.12 -7.37 -14.78
N TRP A 97 -3.23 -8.11 -14.65
CA TRP A 97 -3.51 -9.36 -15.36
C TRP A 97 -4.62 -9.26 -16.43
N ARG A 98 -4.99 -8.04 -16.84
CA ARG A 98 -5.84 -7.79 -18.01
C ARG A 98 -4.98 -7.46 -19.22
#